data_AF-A0A3D2EKR0-F1
#
_entry.id   AF-A0A3D2EKR0-F1
#
_cell.length_a   1.000
_cell.length_b   1.000
_cell.length_c   1.000
_cell.angle_alpha   90.00
_cell.angle_beta   90.00
_cell.angle_gamma   90.00
#
_symmetry.space_group_name_H-M   'P 1'
#
loop_
_entity.id
_entity.type
_entity.pdbx_description
1 polymer ?
#
loop_
_entity_poly.entity_id
_entity_poly.type
_entity_poly.pdbx_seq_one_letter_code
_entity_poly.pdbx_strand_id
1 'polypeptide(L)'
;MSAQDDTGKPWVFPLDTDPETLEPLDGINRFPAIIPIKRGFRPFRFIGVWGLRLMGWRVLGTLPDRGKFIAILMPHTSNVDFILAVWIFFLFRVDMKYMIKGDVFKFGFGAFLRWTGAIP
;
A
#
# COMPACT_ATOMS: atom_id res chain seq x y z
N MET A 1 9.06 28.07 -6.75
CA MET A 1 9.64 26.97 -7.56
C MET A 1 8.66 25.81 -7.49
N SER A 2 7.78 25.64 -8.48
CA SER A 2 6.94 24.44 -8.53
C SER A 2 7.84 23.28 -8.96
N ALA A 3 7.95 22.28 -8.10
CA ALA A 3 8.62 21.04 -8.45
C ALA A 3 7.81 20.41 -9.60
N GLN A 4 8.25 20.61 -10.83
CA GLN A 4 7.76 19.92 -12.03
C GLN A 4 8.92 19.15 -12.68
N ASP A 5 8.63 18.04 -13.34
CA ASP A 5 9.59 17.27 -14.12
C ASP A 5 9.88 17.94 -15.47
N ASP A 6 10.76 17.32 -16.26
CA ASP A 6 11.14 17.75 -17.61
C ASP A 6 9.99 17.74 -18.63
N THR A 7 8.86 17.11 -18.28
CA THR A 7 7.61 17.11 -19.07
C THR A 7 6.60 18.16 -18.60
N GLY A 8 6.91 18.92 -17.54
CA GLY A 8 6.02 19.93 -16.96
C GLY A 8 4.99 19.36 -15.98
N LYS A 9 5.04 18.07 -15.66
CA LYS A 9 4.16 17.45 -14.65
C LYS A 9 4.67 17.73 -13.24
N PRO A 10 3.80 17.97 -12.25
CA PRO A 10 4.26 18.21 -10.89
C PRO A 10 4.86 16.92 -10.29
N TRP A 11 5.98 17.05 -9.57
CA TRP A 11 6.54 15.96 -8.76
C TRP A 11 5.62 15.57 -7.59
N VAL A 12 4.69 16.45 -7.23
CA VAL A 12 3.71 16.26 -6.17
C VAL A 12 2.32 16.23 -6.79
N PHE A 13 1.73 15.04 -6.84
CA PHE A 13 0.36 14.83 -7.30
C PHE A 13 -0.61 14.99 -6.11
N PRO A 14 -1.78 15.63 -6.31
CA PRO A 14 -2.84 15.55 -5.32
C PRO A 14 -3.23 14.08 -5.09
N LEU A 15 -3.38 13.67 -3.82
CA LEU A 15 -3.60 12.27 -3.42
C LEU A 15 -4.89 11.66 -3.99
N ASP A 16 -5.81 12.51 -4.44
CA ASP A 16 -7.09 12.19 -5.03
C ASP A 16 -7.07 12.24 -6.56
N THR A 17 -5.90 12.33 -7.20
CA THR A 17 -5.77 12.51 -8.65
C THR A 17 -4.81 11.50 -9.27
N ASP A 18 -5.16 10.96 -10.44
CA ASP A 18 -4.30 10.03 -11.20
C ASP A 18 -3.01 10.74 -11.67
N PRO A 19 -1.81 10.20 -11.42
CA PRO A 19 -0.56 10.86 -11.79
C PRO A 19 -0.25 10.85 -13.29
N GLU A 20 -0.87 9.93 -14.05
CA GLU A 20 -0.71 9.86 -15.50
C GLU A 20 -1.71 10.77 -16.21
N THR A 21 -2.98 10.79 -15.78
CA THR A 21 -4.08 11.51 -16.46
C THR A 21 -4.52 12.82 -15.81
N LEU A 22 -4.16 13.07 -14.54
CA LEU A 22 -4.63 14.19 -13.72
C LEU A 22 -6.15 14.24 -13.51
N GLU A 23 -6.85 13.12 -13.70
CA GLU A 23 -8.29 13.00 -13.39
C GLU A 23 -8.52 12.61 -11.92
N PRO A 24 -9.64 13.02 -11.29
CA PRO A 24 -9.99 12.57 -9.94
C PRO A 24 -10.09 11.04 -9.86
N LEU A 25 -9.43 10.44 -8.87
CA LEU A 25 -9.49 9.01 -8.58
C LEU A 25 -10.88 8.68 -8.02
N ASP A 26 -11.74 8.12 -8.87
CA ASP A 26 -13.11 7.69 -8.60
C ASP A 26 -13.16 6.37 -7.79
N GLY A 27 -12.52 6.36 -6.62
CA GLY A 27 -12.62 5.27 -5.66
C GLY A 27 -11.91 3.96 -6.06
N ILE A 28 -12.12 2.93 -5.22
CA ILE A 28 -11.28 1.74 -4.99
C ILE A 28 -11.14 0.76 -6.20
N ASN A 29 -11.60 1.12 -7.41
CA ASN A 29 -11.94 0.16 -8.46
C ASN A 29 -11.09 0.18 -9.73
N ARG A 30 -9.83 0.62 -9.68
CA ARG A 30 -8.83 0.22 -10.69
C ARG A 30 -7.74 -0.60 -10.00
N PHE A 31 -7.94 -1.92 -9.96
CA PHE A 31 -6.85 -2.85 -9.74
C PHE A 31 -6.11 -3.00 -11.06
N PRO A 32 -4.87 -2.52 -11.16
CA PRO A 32 -4.15 -2.64 -12.41
C PRO A 32 -3.85 -4.10 -12.70
N ALA A 33 -4.07 -4.52 -13.94
CA ALA A 33 -4.00 -5.93 -14.31
C ALA A 33 -2.59 -6.53 -14.11
N ILE A 34 -1.58 -5.67 -14.07
CA ILE A 34 -0.16 -6.01 -14.08
C ILE A 34 0.40 -6.22 -12.65
N ILE A 35 -0.30 -5.75 -11.61
CA ILE A 35 0.24 -5.85 -10.24
C ILE A 35 0.23 -7.31 -9.76
N PRO A 36 1.35 -7.81 -9.19
CA PRO A 36 1.38 -9.13 -8.61
C PRO A 36 0.41 -9.23 -7.43
N ILE A 37 -0.64 -10.05 -7.59
CA ILE A 37 -1.63 -10.32 -6.56
C ILE A 37 -1.21 -11.57 -5.77
N LYS A 38 -1.12 -11.44 -4.45
CA LYS A 38 -0.93 -12.57 -3.54
C LYS A 38 -2.26 -13.25 -3.28
N ARG A 39 -2.57 -14.33 -4.03
CA ARG A 39 -3.85 -15.05 -3.95
C ARG A 39 -4.23 -15.48 -2.52
N GLY A 40 -3.25 -15.80 -1.68
CA GLY A 40 -3.46 -16.13 -0.27
C GLY A 40 -4.10 -15.01 0.55
N PHE A 41 -4.08 -13.76 0.09
CA PHE A 41 -4.74 -12.62 0.75
C PHE A 41 -6.23 -12.46 0.41
N ARG A 42 -6.76 -13.23 -0.54
CA ARG A 42 -8.19 -13.18 -0.91
C ARG A 42 -9.15 -13.26 0.28
N PRO A 43 -9.05 -14.25 1.20
CA PRO A 43 -9.94 -14.31 2.36
C PRO A 43 -9.67 -13.18 3.35
N PHE A 44 -8.44 -12.66 3.40
CA PHE A 44 -8.03 -11.60 4.34
C PHE A 44 -8.47 -10.20 3.90
N ARG A 45 -8.94 -10.02 2.66
CA ARG A 45 -9.46 -8.73 2.18
C ARG A 45 -10.54 -8.18 3.10
N PHE A 46 -11.42 -9.04 3.60
CA PHE A 46 -12.47 -8.65 4.55
C PHE A 46 -11.86 -8.06 5.84
N ILE A 47 -10.83 -8.70 6.39
CA ILE A 47 -10.12 -8.21 7.59
C ILE A 47 -9.52 -6.84 7.32
N GLY A 48 -8.88 -6.63 6.16
CA GLY A 48 -8.36 -5.32 5.79
C GLY A 48 -9.45 -4.24 5.72
N VAL A 49 -10.57 -4.54 5.05
CA VAL A 49 -11.71 -3.61 4.93
C VAL A 49 -12.29 -3.26 6.30
N TRP A 50 -12.53 -4.26 7.16
CA TRP A 50 -13.15 -4.04 8.46
C TRP A 50 -12.20 -3.39 9.46
N GLY A 51 -10.93 -3.80 9.50
CA GLY A 51 -9.93 -3.18 10.37
C GLY A 51 -9.78 -1.69 10.08
N LEU A 52 -9.64 -1.33 8.79
CA LEU A 52 -9.57 0.08 8.39
C LEU A 52 -10.84 0.84 8.77
N ARG A 53 -12.03 0.28 8.51
CA ARG A 53 -13.30 0.91 8.89
C ARG A 53 -13.46 1.11 10.40
N LEU A 54 -13.10 0.12 11.21
CA LEU A 54 -13.18 0.19 12.68
C LEU A 54 -12.24 1.26 13.25
N MET A 55 -11.07 1.45 12.62
CA MET A 55 -10.13 2.51 12.99
C MET A 55 -10.47 3.87 12.38
N GLY A 56 -11.59 4.00 11.64
CA GLY A 56 -12.00 5.24 10.99
C GLY A 56 -11.23 5.59 9.70
N TRP A 57 -10.48 4.64 9.13
CA TRP A 57 -9.60 4.89 7.98
C TRP A 57 -10.30 4.73 6.62
N ARG A 58 -10.16 5.81 5.85
CA ARG A 58 -10.34 5.98 4.40
C ARG A 58 -9.16 5.49 3.57
N VAL A 59 -9.29 4.53 2.65
CA VAL A 59 -8.27 4.36 1.59
C VAL A 59 -8.74 5.11 0.35
N LEU A 60 -7.96 6.09 -0.07
CA LEU A 60 -8.20 6.90 -1.27
C LEU A 60 -7.15 6.56 -2.32
N GLY A 61 -7.57 6.60 -3.58
CA GLY A 61 -6.72 6.36 -4.74
C GLY A 61 -6.58 4.89 -5.15
N THR A 62 -5.77 4.69 -6.19
CA THR A 62 -5.49 3.39 -6.82
C THR A 62 -3.99 3.15 -6.86
N LEU A 63 -3.59 1.90 -7.09
CA LEU A 63 -2.18 1.59 -7.33
C LEU A 63 -1.84 1.95 -8.79
N PRO A 64 -0.58 2.33 -9.08
CA PRO A 64 -0.15 2.63 -10.44
C PRO A 64 -0.21 1.38 -11.33
N ASP A 65 -0.60 1.53 -12.60
CA ASP A 65 -0.64 0.42 -13.58
C ASP A 65 0.74 0.02 -14.09
N ARG A 66 1.60 -0.37 -13.16
CA ARG A 66 2.98 -0.77 -13.40
C ARG A 66 3.25 -2.07 -12.66
N GLY A 67 3.96 -3.00 -13.31
CA GLY A 67 4.30 -4.28 -12.70
C GLY A 67 5.27 -4.20 -11.51
N LYS A 68 5.92 -3.04 -11.31
CA LYS A 68 6.83 -2.76 -10.20
C LYS A 68 6.74 -1.27 -9.84
N PHE A 69 6.69 -0.98 -8.55
CA PHE A 69 6.76 0.38 -8.01
C PHE A 69 7.28 0.31 -6.58
N ILE A 70 7.70 1.47 -6.04
CA ILE A 70 8.09 1.62 -4.64
C ILE A 70 6.98 2.44 -3.96
N ALA A 71 6.48 1.92 -2.85
CA ALA A 71 5.56 2.65 -1.97
C ALA A 71 6.31 3.08 -0.71
N ILE A 72 6.13 4.34 -0.30
CA ILE A 72 6.70 4.89 0.92
C ILE A 72 5.57 5.12 1.91
N LEU A 73 5.68 4.55 3.11
CA LEU A 73 4.75 4.79 4.20
C LEU A 73 5.37 5.81 5.16
N MET A 74 4.82 7.02 5.20
CA MET A 74 5.23 8.09 6.12
C MET A 74 4.02 8.98 6.47
N PRO A 75 4.04 9.69 7.62
CA PRO A 75 4.99 9.55 8.72
C PRO A 75 4.68 8.30 9.58
N HIS A 76 5.72 7.68 10.16
CA HIS A 76 5.53 6.66 11.18
C HIS A 76 5.36 7.31 12.54
N THR A 77 4.13 7.32 13.04
CA THR A 77 3.74 7.84 14.34
C THR A 77 3.84 6.77 15.44
N SER A 78 3.63 5.49 15.11
CA SER A 78 3.66 4.38 16.07
C SER A 78 3.75 3.01 15.39
N ASN A 79 3.87 1.94 16.17
CA ASN A 79 3.81 0.57 15.66
C ASN A 79 2.45 0.22 15.03
N VAL A 80 1.38 0.99 15.31
CA VAL A 80 0.06 0.78 14.71
C VAL A 80 0.07 1.04 13.20
N ASP A 81 0.99 1.89 12.72
CA ASP A 81 1.16 2.15 11.28
C ASP A 81 1.48 0.87 10.51
N PHE A 82 2.17 -0.08 11.14
CA PHE A 82 2.44 -1.39 10.56
C PHE A 82 1.15 -2.21 10.37
N ILE A 83 0.25 -2.19 11.35
CA ILE A 83 -1.04 -2.90 11.27
C ILE A 83 -1.90 -2.29 10.14
N LEU A 84 -1.93 -0.96 10.06
CA LEU A 84 -2.61 -0.25 8.96
C LEU A 84 -2.03 -0.65 7.60
N ALA A 85 -0.71 -0.74 7.47
CA ALA A 85 -0.03 -1.19 6.25
C ALA A 85 -0.44 -2.61 5.86
N VAL A 86 -0.46 -3.55 6.81
CA VAL A 86 -0.89 -4.93 6.57
C VAL A 86 -2.34 -5.00 6.10
N TRP A 87 -3.24 -4.20 6.68
CA TRP A 87 -4.63 -4.13 6.23
C TRP A 87 -4.76 -3.54 4.82
N ILE A 88 -3.94 -2.56 4.48
CA ILE A 88 -3.82 -2.05 3.11
C ILE A 88 -3.35 -3.16 2.16
N PHE A 89 -2.36 -3.99 2.54
CA PHE A 89 -1.92 -5.12 1.71
C PHE A 89 -3.02 -6.15 1.51
N PHE A 90 -3.82 -6.43 2.55
CA PHE A 90 -4.98 -7.31 2.43
C PHE A 90 -6.09 -6.73 1.58
N LEU A 91 -6.37 -5.43 1.73
CA LEU A 91 -7.34 -4.71 0.92
C LEU A 91 -6.98 -4.81 -0.56
N PHE A 92 -5.74 -4.46 -0.91
CA PHE A 92 -5.28 -4.48 -2.30
C PHE A 92 -4.85 -5.87 -2.79
N ARG A 93 -4.66 -6.83 -1.88
CA ARG A 93 -4.17 -8.19 -2.16
C ARG A 93 -2.83 -8.21 -2.90
N VAL A 94 -2.02 -7.18 -2.72
CA VAL A 94 -0.72 -7.04 -3.40
C VAL A 94 0.34 -7.94 -2.78
N ASP A 95 1.22 -8.49 -3.60
CA ASP A 95 2.47 -9.11 -3.15
C ASP A 95 3.56 -8.06 -2.96
N MET A 96 3.46 -7.30 -1.86
CA MET A 96 4.44 -6.27 -1.54
C MET A 96 5.65 -6.85 -0.82
N LYS A 97 6.85 -6.35 -1.12
CA LYS A 97 8.06 -6.62 -0.33
C LYS A 97 8.44 -5.38 0.46
N TYR A 98 8.70 -5.54 1.75
CA TYR A 98 9.04 -4.42 2.63
C TYR A 98 10.10 -4.82 3.65
N MET A 99 10.87 -3.84 4.11
CA MET A 99 11.92 -4.04 5.11
C MET A 99 11.40 -3.69 6.49
N ILE A 100 11.72 -4.52 7.48
CA ILE A 100 11.39 -4.27 8.90
C ILE A 100 12.54 -4.79 9.76
N LYS A 101 12.77 -4.17 10.92
CA LYS A 101 13.86 -4.54 11.83
C LYS A 101 13.87 -6.05 12.10
N GLY A 102 15.00 -6.71 11.80
CA GLY A 102 15.17 -8.15 12.00
C GLY A 102 14.85 -8.67 13.40
N ASP A 103 14.96 -7.85 14.44
CA ASP A 103 14.56 -8.23 15.81
C ASP A 103 13.08 -8.61 15.92
N VAL A 104 12.20 -8.02 15.10
CA VAL A 104 10.76 -8.34 15.09
C VAL A 104 10.51 -9.80 14.65
N PHE A 105 11.41 -10.39 13.86
CA PHE A 105 11.30 -11.79 13.45
C PHE A 105 11.62 -12.79 14.57
N LYS A 106 12.39 -12.37 15.59
CA LYS A 106 12.81 -13.24 16.70
C LYS A 106 11.66 -13.53 17.68
N PHE A 107 10.64 -12.68 17.74
CA PHE A 107 9.50 -12.81 18.66
C PHE A 107 8.41 -13.78 18.17
N GLY A 108 8.78 -14.85 17.45
CA GLY A 108 7.82 -15.86 16.96
C GLY A 108 6.95 -15.43 15.78
N PHE A 109 6.94 -14.14 15.40
CA PHE A 109 6.19 -13.63 14.25
C PHE A 109 6.90 -13.81 12.90
N GLY A 110 8.11 -14.37 12.88
CA GLY A 110 8.93 -14.44 11.66
C GLY A 110 8.24 -15.12 10.47
N ALA A 111 7.52 -16.22 10.68
CA ALA A 111 6.81 -16.90 9.60
C ALA A 111 5.66 -16.05 9.03
N PHE A 112 4.90 -15.39 9.91
CA PHE A 112 3.83 -14.48 9.52
C PHE A 112 4.38 -13.28 8.72
N LEU A 113 5.45 -12.65 9.21
CA LEU A 113 6.11 -11.53 8.56
C LEU A 113 6.68 -11.91 7.19
N ARG A 114 7.36 -13.05 7.08
CA ARG A 114 7.85 -13.54 5.76
C ARG A 114 6.67 -13.80 4.82
N TRP A 115 5.58 -14.37 5.33
CA TRP A 115 4.39 -14.58 4.53
C TRP A 115 3.80 -13.26 4.05
N THR A 116 3.78 -12.20 4.85
CA THR A 116 3.30 -10.88 4.38
C THR A 116 4.25 -10.18 3.41
N GLY A 117 5.47 -10.70 3.23
CA GLY A 117 6.49 -10.16 2.32
C GLY A 117 7.60 -9.37 3.01
N ALA A 118 7.69 -9.44 4.35
CA ALA A 118 8.73 -8.78 5.12
C ALA A 118 10.11 -9.38 4.88
N ILE A 119 11.11 -8.51 4.86
CA ILE A 119 12.54 -8.82 4.76
C ILE A 119 13.21 -8.26 6.04
N PRO A 120 13.95 -9.09 6.80
CA PRO A 120 14.61 -8.69 8.04
C PRO A 120 15.82 -7.76 7.82
#